data_AF-A0AAU8J7N0-F1
#
_entry.id   AF-A0AAU8J7N0-F1
#
_cell.length_a   1.000
_cell.length_b   1.000
_cell.length_c   1.000
_cell.angle_alpha   90.00
_cell.angle_beta   90.00
_cell.angle_gamma   90.00
#
_symmetry.space_group_name_H-M   'P 1'
#
loop_
_entity.id
_entity.type
_entity.pdbx_description
1 polymer ?
#
loop_
_entity_poly.entity_id
_entity_poly.type
_entity_poly.pdbx_seq_one_letter_code
_entity_poly.pdbx_strand_id
1 'polypeptide(L)' 'MLNLSGYQETKLLYSGNRTLVYRAIQVQTLQAVIIKVLRNSHPNFNELVPFRNQ' A
#
# COMPACT_ATOMS: atom_id res chain seq x y z
N MET A 1 10.84 -1.40 0.23
CA MET A 1 10.46 -1.97 1.52
C MET A 1 9.41 -1.07 2.14
N LEU A 2 8.30 -1.63 2.59
CA LEU A 2 7.20 -0.93 3.26
C LEU A 2 7.61 -0.65 4.71
N ASN A 3 7.72 0.63 5.05
CA ASN A 3 7.97 1.07 6.42
C ASN A 3 6.69 1.69 6.98
N LEU A 4 5.83 0.86 7.57
CA LEU A 4 4.56 1.26 8.16
C LEU A 4 4.41 0.62 9.54
N SER A 5 4.39 1.44 10.58
CA SER A 5 4.27 0.98 11.97
C SER A 5 3.02 0.13 12.18
N GLY A 6 3.16 -0.98 12.92
CA GLY A 6 2.07 -1.92 13.17
C GLY A 6 1.82 -2.92 12.05
N TYR A 7 2.59 -2.88 10.95
CA TYR A 7 2.50 -3.82 9.84
C TYR A 7 3.88 -4.36 9.48
N GLN A 8 3.96 -5.67 9.25
CA GLN A 8 5.16 -6.34 8.77
C GLN A 8 5.00 -6.69 7.29
N GLU A 9 5.82 -6.12 6.41
CA GLU A 9 5.86 -6.51 5.00
C GLU A 9 6.16 -8.01 4.86
N THR A 10 5.39 -8.69 4.02
CA THR A 10 5.66 -10.10 3.65
C THR A 10 6.04 -10.24 2.18
N LYS A 11 5.41 -9.45 1.29
CA LYS A 11 5.66 -9.52 -0.14
C LYS A 11 5.21 -8.25 -0.86
N LEU A 12 6.01 -7.78 -1.81
CA LEU A 12 5.55 -6.86 -2.86
C LEU A 12 4.77 -7.65 -3.92
N LEU A 13 3.46 -7.41 -4.02
CA LEU A 13 2.57 -8.12 -4.95
C LEU A 13 2.52 -7.45 -6.33
N TYR A 14 2.63 -6.12 -6.37
CA TYR A 14 2.58 -5.36 -7.61
C TYR A 14 3.43 -4.10 -7.51
N SER A 15 4.19 -3.83 -8.57
CA SER A 15 5.08 -2.68 -8.70
C SER A 15 4.76 -1.89 -9.97
N GLY A 16 3.71 -1.07 -9.93
CA GLY A 16 3.33 -0.19 -11.05
C GLY A 16 3.89 1.21 -10.89
N ASN A 17 3.90 2.00 -11.97
CA ASN A 17 4.48 3.35 -11.97
C ASN A 17 3.87 4.32 -10.93
N ARG A 18 2.58 4.17 -10.61
CA ARG A 18 1.86 5.07 -9.69
C ARG A 18 1.56 4.45 -8.33
N THR A 19 1.41 3.12 -8.29
CA THR A 19 0.95 2.39 -7.11
C THR A 19 1.83 1.18 -6.83
N LEU A 20 2.15 0.99 -5.56
CA LEU A 20 2.73 -0.24 -5.02
C LEU A 20 1.65 -0.99 -4.24
N VAL A 21 1.61 -2.30 -4.37
CA VAL A 21 0.70 -3.15 -3.58
C VAL A 21 1.52 -4.17 -2.82
N TYR A 22 1.40 -4.12 -1.49
CA TYR A 22 2.08 -5.02 -0.57
C TYR A 22 1.09 -5.98 0.08
N ARG A 23 1.55 -7.20 0.33
CA ARG A 23 0.99 -8.05 1.37
C ARG A 23 1.77 -7.80 2.66
N ALA A 24 1.05 -7.65 3.76
CA ALA A 24 1.63 -7.50 5.09
C ALA A 24 0.84 -8.28 6.13
N ILE A 25 1.42 -8.47 7.32
CA ILE A 25 0.71 -8.94 8.51
C ILE A 25 0.51 -7.75 9.45
N GLN A 26 -0.72 -7.53 9.92
CA GLN A 26 -0.98 -6.57 11.00
C GLN A 26 -0.51 -7.17 12.33
N VAL A 27 0.40 -6.47 13.01
CA VAL A 27 1.11 -7.00 14.19
C VAL A 27 0.16 -7.33 15.36
N GLN A 28 -0.88 -6.52 15.56
CA GLN A 28 -1.81 -6.68 16.69
C GLN A 28 -2.74 -7.89 16.56
N THR A 29 -3.18 -8.19 15.33
CA THR A 29 -4.23 -9.20 15.07
C THR A 29 -3.68 -10.43 14.36
N LEU A 30 -2.42 -10.38 13.91
CA LEU A 30 -1.77 -11.35 13.04
C LEU A 30 -2.53 -11.62 11.73
N GLN A 31 -3.42 -10.73 11.32
CA GLN A 31 -4.19 -10.87 10.10
C GLN A 31 -3.37 -10.46 8.87
N ALA A 32 -3.52 -11.20 7.79
CA ALA A 32 -2.97 -10.84 6.49
C ALA A 32 -3.78 -9.69 5.88
N VAL A 33 -3.09 -8.65 5.44
CA VAL A 33 -3.68 -7.44 4.86
C VAL A 33 -3.03 -7.08 3.53
N ILE A 34 -3.77 -6.32 2.72
CA ILE A 34 -3.27 -5.69 1.50
C ILE A 34 -3.10 -4.19 1.76
N ILE A 35 -1.91 -3.67 1.46
CA ILE A 35 -1.59 -2.25 1.62
C ILE A 35 -1.29 -1.67 0.23
N LYS A 36 -2.13 -0.73 -0.20
CA LYS A 36 -1.93 0.06 -1.42
C LYS A 36 -1.21 1.35 -1.06
N VAL A 37 -0.13 1.67 -1.77
CA VAL A 37 0.67 2.90 -1.55
C VAL A 37 0.76 3.68 -2.85
N LEU A 38 0.37 4.95 -2.81
CA LEU A 38 0.66 5.90 -3.90
C LEU A 38 2.14 6.27 -3.86
N ARG A 39 2.81 6.20 -5.01
CA ARG A 39 4.23 6.59 -5.12
C ARG A 39 4.42 8.11 -5.08
N ASN A 40 3.42 8.87 -5.51
CA ASN A 40 3.45 10.33 -5.37
C ASN A 40 3.12 10.69 -3.91
N SER A 41 4.06 11.33 -3.22
CA SER A 41 3.89 11.81 -1.83
C SER A 41 2.96 13.03 -1.72
N HIS A 42 2.74 13.75 -2.83
CA HIS A 42 1.85 14.90 -2.91
C HIS A 42 0.85 14.68 -4.07
N PRO A 43 -0.04 13.69 -3.95
CA PRO A 43 -0.99 13.37 -5.02
C PRO A 43 -1.99 14.51 -5.18
N ASN A 44 -2.28 14.87 -6.43
CA ASN A 44 -3.41 15.75 -6.72
C ASN A 44 -4.73 14.96 -6.72
N PHE A 45 -5.85 15.67 -6.76
CA PHE A 45 -7.18 15.06 -6.72
C PHE A 45 -7.40 14.03 -7.85
N ASN A 46 -6.88 14.29 -9.06
CA ASN A 46 -7.00 13.38 -10.20
C ASN A 46 -6.21 12.08 -10.03
N GLU A 47 -5.28 12.00 -9.09
CA GLU A 47 -4.58 10.77 -8.73
C GLU A 47 -5.28 10.02 -7.58
N LEU A 48 -5.89 10.75 -6.65
CA LEU A 48 -6.62 10.18 -5.51
C LEU A 48 -7.90 9.45 -5.95
N VAL A 49 -8.66 10.03 -6.89
CA VAL A 49 -9.92 9.44 -7.39
C VAL A 49 -9.72 8.03 -7.98
N PRO A 50 -8.84 7.81 -8.97
CA PRO A 50 -8.62 6.47 -9.52
C PRO A 50 -7.93 5.54 -8.51
N PHE A 51 -7.13 6.06 -7.57
CA PHE A 51 -6.52 5.23 -6.53
C PHE A 51 -7.54 4.61 -5.58
N ARG A 52 -8.60 5.37 -5.22
CA ARG A 52 -9.69 4.91 -4.37
C ARG A 52 -10.64 3.95 -5.08
N ASN A 53 -10.89 4.16 -6.37
CA ASN A 53 -11.92 3.46 -7.15
C ASN A 53 -11.38 2.24 -7.93
N GLN A 54 -10.30 1.63 -7.45
CA GLN A 54 -9.62 0.49 -8.08
C GLN A 54 -9.44 -0.62 -7.05
#